data_AF-S2EQ23-F1
#
_entry.id   AF-S2EQ23-F1
#
_cell.length_a   1.000
_cell.length_b   1.000
_cell.length_c   1.000
_cell.angle_alpha   90.00
_cell.angle_beta   90.00
_cell.angle_gamma   90.00
#
_symmetry.space_group_name_H-M   'P 1'
#
loop_
_entity.id
_entity.type
_entity.pdbx_description
1 polymer ?
#
loop_
_entity_poly.entity_id
_entity_poly.type
_entity_poly.pdbx_seq_one_letter_code
_entity_poly.pdbx_strand_id
1 'polypeptide(L)' 'MPKAGFKSITVSETVYDKFQDVYQKNKDSLAMKGVNSFSGYVTYMLEEMMQKDKTFCKICSKD' A
#
# COMPACT_ATOMS: atom_id res chain seq x y z
N MET A 1 -13.16 -15.80 -8.01
CA MET A 1 -12.99 -14.53 -8.76
C MET A 1 -13.41 -13.38 -7.86
N PRO A 2 -12.67 -12.26 -7.81
CA PRO A 2 -13.08 -11.08 -7.05
C PRO A 2 -14.42 -10.53 -7.56
N LYS A 3 -15.17 -9.84 -6.69
CA LYS A 3 -16.45 -9.20 -7.05
C LYS A 3 -16.22 -8.17 -8.18
N ALA A 4 -17.25 -7.92 -8.98
CA ALA A 4 -17.21 -6.86 -9.99
C ALA A 4 -16.71 -5.53 -9.36
N GLY A 5 -15.75 -4.87 -10.01
CA GLY A 5 -15.07 -3.68 -9.50
C GLY A 5 -13.79 -3.94 -8.70
N PHE A 6 -13.47 -5.20 -8.37
CA PHE A 6 -12.25 -5.57 -7.65
C PHE A 6 -11.28 -6.33 -8.56
N LYS A 7 -9.98 -6.13 -8.32
CA LYS A 7 -8.88 -6.81 -9.01
C LYS A 7 -8.05 -7.59 -8.00
N SER A 8 -7.43 -8.68 -8.46
CA SER A 8 -6.50 -9.48 -7.66
C SER A 8 -5.08 -9.28 -8.21
N ILE A 9 -4.10 -9.28 -7.31
CA ILE A 9 -2.68 -9.30 -7.66
C ILE A 9 -2.07 -10.62 -7.16
N THR A 10 -1.16 -11.18 -7.93
CA THR A 10 -0.37 -12.34 -7.51
C THR A 10 1.01 -11.85 -7.13
N VAL A 11 1.46 -12.21 -5.93
CA VAL A 11 2.79 -11.89 -5.41
C VAL A 11 3.46 -13.18 -4.94
N SER A 12 4.79 -13.20 -4.89
CA SER A 12 5.50 -14.32 -4.28
C SER A 12 5.25 -14.36 -2.77
N GLU A 13 5.31 -15.56 -2.20
CA GLU A 13 5.13 -15.78 -0.76
C GLU A 13 6.11 -14.95 0.07
N THR A 14 7.39 -14.92 -0.31
CA THR A 14 8.41 -14.09 0.34
C THR A 14 8.07 -12.60 0.35
N VAL A 15 7.40 -12.11 -0.69
CA VAL A 15 6.95 -10.70 -0.74
C VAL A 15 5.77 -10.52 0.22
N TYR A 16 4.78 -11.40 0.16
CA TYR A 16 3.64 -11.38 1.07
C TYR A 16 4.09 -11.36 2.54
N ASP A 17 4.97 -12.27 2.94
CA ASP A 17 5.44 -12.40 4.33
C ASP A 17 6.11 -11.13 4.81
N LYS A 18 6.97 -10.51 3.98
CA LYS A 18 7.61 -9.23 4.32
C LYS A 18 6.58 -8.13 4.58
N PHE A 19 5.58 -7.99 3.72
CA PHE A 19 4.53 -6.99 3.90
C PHE A 19 3.69 -7.29 5.14
N GLN A 20 3.35 -8.56 5.37
CA GLN A 20 2.56 -9.00 6.50
C GLN A 20 3.29 -8.76 7.83
N ASP A 21 4.59 -9.04 7.91
CA ASP A 21 5.42 -8.77 9.08
C ASP A 21 5.44 -7.29 9.44
N VAL A 22 5.62 -6.42 8.43
CA VAL A 22 5.61 -4.96 8.65
C VAL A 22 4.23 -4.50 9.09
N TYR A 23 3.15 -5.03 8.50
CA TYR A 23 1.78 -4.72 8.89
C TYR A 23 1.53 -5.10 10.36
N GLN A 24 1.90 -6.31 10.79
CA GLN A 24 1.68 -6.75 12.17
C GLN A 24 2.48 -5.92 13.18
N LYS A 25 3.74 -5.59 12.87
CA LYS A 25 4.58 -4.75 13.75
C LYS A 25 4.03 -3.34 13.95
N ASN A 26 3.32 -2.80 12.97
CA ASN A 26 2.81 -1.42 12.97
C ASN A 26 1.29 -1.33 13.13
N LYS A 27 0.63 -2.45 13.44
CA LYS A 27 -0.83 -2.59 13.38
C LYS A 27 -1.58 -1.54 14.19
N ASP A 28 -1.12 -1.26 15.40
CA ASP A 28 -1.76 -0.29 16.30
C ASP A 28 -1.63 1.14 15.75
N SER A 29 -0.46 1.51 15.24
CA SER A 29 -0.24 2.81 14.60
C SER A 29 -1.07 2.97 13.31
N LEU A 30 -1.20 1.89 12.53
CA LEU A 30 -2.01 1.87 11.32
C LEU A 30 -3.51 1.97 11.63
N ALA A 31 -3.98 1.33 12.70
CA ALA A 31 -5.37 1.43 13.15
C ALA A 31 -5.74 2.87 13.53
N MET A 32 -4.83 3.62 14.18
CA MET A 32 -5.03 5.05 14.47
C MET A 32 -5.17 5.91 13.19
N LYS A 33 -4.61 5.44 12.06
CA LYS A 33 -4.76 6.07 10.74
C LYS A 33 -5.98 5.56 9.95
N GLY A 34 -6.83 4.73 10.55
CA GLY A 34 -7.99 4.12 9.91
C GLY A 34 -7.70 2.90 9.05
N VAL A 35 -6.45 2.38 9.08
CA VAL A 35 -6.04 1.20 8.31
C VAL A 35 -6.21 -0.05 9.16
N ASN A 36 -7.35 -0.72 8.98
CA ASN A 36 -7.77 -1.83 9.85
C ASN A 36 -7.59 -3.23 9.25
N SER A 37 -7.08 -3.33 8.02
CA SER A 37 -6.87 -4.60 7.33
C SER A 37 -5.55 -4.60 6.56
N PHE A 38 -5.01 -5.79 6.29
CA PHE A 38 -3.81 -5.95 5.50
C PHE A 38 -3.99 -5.40 4.07
N SER A 39 -5.13 -5.68 3.43
CA SER A 39 -5.43 -5.10 2.11
C SER A 39 -5.51 -3.58 2.15
N GLY A 40 -6.07 -3.00 3.22
CA GLY A 40 -6.08 -1.55 3.43
C GLY A 40 -4.67 -0.98 3.60
N TYR A 41 -3.78 -1.71 4.30
CA TYR A 41 -2.38 -1.33 4.44
C TYR A 41 -1.64 -1.32 3.10
N VAL A 42 -1.82 -2.37 2.29
CA VAL A 42 -1.23 -2.44 0.95
C VAL A 42 -1.76 -1.31 0.06
N THR A 43 -3.06 -1.03 0.09
CA THR A 43 -3.64 0.09 -0.66
C THR A 43 -3.08 1.44 -0.21
N TYR A 44 -2.99 1.68 1.10
CA TYR A 44 -2.42 2.91 1.66
C TYR A 44 -0.98 3.14 1.18
N MET A 45 -0.14 2.10 1.25
CA MET A 45 1.25 2.17 0.78
C MET A 45 1.34 2.46 -0.72
N LEU A 46 0.50 1.82 -1.53
CA LEU A 46 0.45 2.07 -2.98
C LEU A 46 0.06 3.53 -3.28
N GLU A 47 -0.98 4.05 -2.62
CA GLU A 47 -1.42 5.44 -2.79
C GLU A 47 -0.32 6.43 -2.38
N GLU A 48 0.35 6.20 -1.25
CA GLU A 48 1.43 7.05 -0.77
C GLU A 48 2.60 7.10 -1.76
N MET A 49 2.98 5.96 -2.33
CA MET A 49 4.04 5.88 -3.35
C MET A 49 3.64 6.62 -4.64
N MET A 50 2.40 6.45 -5.10
CA MET A 50 1.89 7.15 -6.29
C MET A 50 1.79 8.68 -6.09
N GLN A 51 1.46 9.13 -4.87
CA GLN A 51 1.46 10.55 -4.54
C GLN A 51 2.87 11.13 -4.56
N LYS A 52 3.84 10.42 -3.96
CA LYS A 52 5.26 10.79 -4.00
C LYS A 52 5.76 10.92 -5.42
N ASP A 53 5.49 9.94 -6.28
CA ASP A 53 5.89 9.99 -7.70
C ASP A 53 5.29 11.19 -8.44
N LYS A 54 4.01 11.52 -8.18
CA LYS A 54 3.39 12.72 -8.76
C LYS A 54 4.06 14.00 -8.28
N THR A 55 4.47 14.08 -7.02
CA THR A 55 5.21 15.24 -6.50
C THR A 55 6.63 15.31 -7.06
N PHE A 56 7.35 14.19 -7.17
CA PHE A 56 8.67 14.16 -7.80
C PHE A 56 8.62 14.54 -9.27
N CYS A 57 7.64 14.01 -10.02
CA CYS A 57 7.45 14.37 -11.42
C CYS A 57 7.11 15.87 -11.59
N LYS A 58 6.29 16.45 -10.71
CA LYS A 58 6.00 17.90 -10.72
C LYS A 58 7.18 18.78 -10.33
N ILE A 59 8.10 18.29 -9.50
CA ILE A 59 9.32 18.99 -9.11
C ILE A 59 10.34 18.91 -10.25
N CYS A 60 10.60 17.71 -10.80
CA CYS A 60 11.53 17.51 -11.91
C CYS A 60 11.07 18.12 -13.25
N SER A 61 9.77 18.36 -13.48
CA SER A 61 9.28 19.07 -14.67
C SER A 61 9.26 20.60 -14.54
N LYS A 62 9.75 21.15 -13.42
CA LYS A 62 9.92 22.61 -13.25
C LYS A 62 11.38 23.08 -13.36
N ASP A 63 12.31 22.18 -13.66
CA ASP A 63 13.71 22.48 -13.95
C ASP A 63 13.97 22.42 -15.47
#